data_AF-A0A6N7ZR24-F1
#
_entry.id   AF-A0A6N7ZR24-F1
#
_cell.length_a   1.000
_cell.length_b   1.000
_cell.length_c   1.000
_cell.angle_alpha   90.00
_cell.angle_beta   90.00
_cell.angle_gamma   90.00
#
_symmetry.space_group_name_H-M   'P 1'
#
loop_
_entity.id
_entity.type
_entity.pdbx_description
1 polymer ?
#
loop_
_entity_poly.entity_id
_entity_poly.type
_entity_poly.pdbx_seq_one_letter_code
_entity_poly.pdbx_strand_id
1 'polypeptide(L)'
;MRQSKVQHFVSLSGGKDSTACYALATGCLGGDGFRAIFCDTGHEHPATYEYVERIHEKIGGPKAEIVKADFSKRIEKKRRTVKEKWEEDGVPTAMVERALQVLRPTGNPFLDLAMLNGRFPSTMTRFCTEELKVMPITLQVIQKRGKPLPSRGVKSAPRAAR
;
A
#
# COMPACT_ATOMS: atom_id res chain seq x y z
N MET A 1 -34.32 1.49 15.62
CA MET A 1 -32.88 1.68 15.34
C MET A 1 -32.49 0.77 14.18
N ARG A 2 -32.03 1.30 13.04
CA ARG A 2 -31.48 0.45 11.96
C ARG A 2 -30.13 -0.07 12.45
N GLN A 3 -30.02 -1.37 12.74
CA GLN A 3 -28.69 -1.96 12.93
C GLN A 3 -27.89 -1.73 11.66
N SER A 4 -26.77 -1.03 11.78
CA SER A 4 -25.80 -0.93 10.70
C SER A 4 -25.26 -2.32 10.40
N LYS A 5 -25.40 -2.77 9.15
CA LYS A 5 -24.86 -4.05 8.69
C LYS A 5 -23.34 -4.05 8.90
N VAL A 6 -22.85 -4.92 9.77
CA VAL A 6 -21.40 -5.12 10.00
C VAL A 6 -20.79 -5.73 8.75
N GLN A 7 -19.63 -5.22 8.34
CA GLN A 7 -18.88 -5.73 7.19
C GLN A 7 -17.56 -6.35 7.65
N HIS A 8 -17.33 -7.60 7.27
CA HIS A 8 -16.10 -8.32 7.58
C HIS A 8 -15.10 -8.22 6.43
N PHE A 9 -13.84 -7.99 6.77
CA PHE A 9 -12.72 -7.90 5.84
C PHE A 9 -11.65 -8.88 6.27
N VAL A 10 -11.12 -9.63 5.31
CA VAL A 10 -10.02 -10.58 5.52
C VAL A 10 -8.88 -10.21 4.59
N SER A 11 -7.70 -9.96 5.17
CA SER A 11 -6.49 -9.75 4.39
C SER A 11 -5.92 -11.09 3.96
N LEU A 12 -5.72 -11.27 2.65
CA LEU A 12 -5.23 -12.50 2.04
C LEU A 12 -3.91 -12.21 1.34
N SER A 13 -2.78 -12.61 1.93
CA SER A 13 -1.44 -12.35 1.39
C SER A 13 -0.86 -13.49 0.54
N GLY A 14 -1.60 -14.58 0.36
CA GLY A 14 -1.10 -15.81 -0.26
C GLY A 14 -0.20 -16.67 0.64
N GLY A 15 -0.08 -16.33 1.93
CA GLY A 15 0.65 -17.14 2.91
C GLY A 15 -0.24 -18.20 3.56
N LYS A 16 0.36 -19.18 4.24
CA LYS A 16 -0.37 -20.25 4.94
C LYS A 16 -1.36 -19.70 5.98
N ASP A 17 -0.94 -18.72 6.79
CA ASP A 17 -1.74 -18.22 7.91
C ASP A 17 -2.89 -17.34 7.42
N SER A 18 -2.66 -16.49 6.41
CA SER A 18 -3.71 -15.69 5.79
C SER A 18 -4.70 -16.55 5.00
N THR A 19 -4.24 -17.65 4.39
CA THR A 19 -5.11 -18.65 3.78
C THR A 19 -5.97 -19.37 4.83
N ALA A 20 -5.38 -19.78 5.95
CA ALA A 20 -6.14 -20.42 7.03
C ALA A 20 -7.23 -19.47 7.57
N CYS A 21 -6.92 -18.19 7.75
CA CYS A 21 -7.90 -17.17 8.14
C CYS A 21 -9.03 -17.02 7.10
N TYR A 22 -8.69 -17.02 5.81
CA TYR A 22 -9.66 -16.98 4.71
C TYR A 22 -10.58 -18.21 4.68
N ALA A 23 -10.02 -19.41 4.87
CA ALA A 23 -10.78 -20.65 4.95
C ALA A 23 -11.73 -20.66 6.14
N LEU A 24 -11.24 -20.23 7.31
CA LEU A 24 -12.05 -20.12 8.52
C LEU A 24 -13.20 -19.12 8.32
N ALA A 25 -12.94 -17.95 7.74
CA ALA A 25 -13.97 -16.96 7.45
C ALA A 25 -15.02 -17.52 6.48
N THR A 26 -14.60 -18.29 5.48
CA THR A 26 -15.52 -18.96 4.53
C THR A 26 -16.44 -19.96 5.26
N GLY A 27 -15.90 -20.78 6.15
CA GLY A 27 -16.69 -21.73 6.94
C GLY A 27 -17.63 -21.07 7.96
N CYS A 28 -17.20 -19.97 8.59
CA CYS A 28 -17.98 -19.30 9.64
C CYS A 28 -19.01 -18.30 9.10
N LEU A 29 -18.71 -17.61 7.99
CA LEU A 29 -19.51 -16.49 7.47
C LEU A 29 -20.19 -16.83 6.14
N GLY A 30 -19.80 -17.92 5.48
CA GLY A 30 -20.21 -18.25 4.12
C GLY A 30 -19.39 -17.49 3.06
N GLY A 31 -19.46 -17.96 1.81
CA GLY A 31 -18.68 -17.42 0.67
C GLY A 31 -18.91 -15.93 0.39
N ASP A 32 -20.08 -15.39 0.74
CA ASP A 32 -20.43 -13.98 0.56
C ASP A 32 -20.47 -13.18 1.87
N GLY A 33 -20.07 -13.80 2.99
CA GLY A 33 -20.15 -13.22 4.32
C GLY A 33 -19.03 -12.22 4.65
N PHE A 34 -17.99 -12.15 3.81
CA PHE A 34 -16.85 -11.26 3.99
C PHE A 34 -16.27 -10.81 2.65
N ARG A 35 -15.34 -9.86 2.70
CA ARG A 35 -14.55 -9.44 1.54
C ARG A 35 -13.10 -9.81 1.76
N ALA A 36 -12.52 -10.51 0.81
CA ALA A 36 -11.10 -10.80 0.80
C ALA A 36 -10.34 -9.67 0.11
N ILE A 37 -9.25 -9.22 0.72
CA ILE A 37 -8.43 -8.11 0.18
C ILE A 37 -6.99 -8.57 0.09
N PHE A 38 -6.40 -8.40 -1.10
CA PHE A 38 -4.97 -8.55 -1.32
C PHE A 38 -4.34 -7.19 -1.61
N CYS A 39 -3.21 -6.92 -0.97
CA CYS A 39 -2.44 -5.69 -1.20
C CYS A 39 -1.29 -6.00 -2.16
N ASP A 40 -1.40 -5.55 -3.40
CA ASP A 40 -0.30 -5.61 -4.36
C ASP A 40 0.76 -4.58 -3.98
N THR A 41 1.87 -5.06 -3.42
CA THR A 41 3.02 -4.23 -3.03
C THR A 41 3.93 -3.90 -4.21
N GLY A 42 3.71 -4.50 -5.39
CA GLY A 42 4.61 -4.43 -6.54
C GLY A 42 5.85 -5.32 -6.40
N HIS A 43 6.02 -6.04 -5.29
CA HIS A 43 7.17 -6.89 -5.03
C HIS A 43 6.75 -8.28 -4.56
N GLU A 44 5.61 -8.77 -5.04
CA GLU A 44 5.14 -10.13 -4.78
C GLU A 44 5.70 -11.09 -5.82
N HIS A 45 5.90 -12.35 -5.44
CA HIS A 45 6.32 -13.38 -6.38
C HIS A 45 5.18 -13.69 -7.39
N PRO A 46 5.47 -13.98 -8.67
CA PRO A 46 4.44 -14.34 -9.67
C PRO A 46 3.46 -15.43 -9.20
N ALA A 47 3.97 -16.46 -8.53
CA ALA A 47 3.14 -17.53 -7.96
C ALA A 47 2.17 -17.04 -6.88
N THR A 48 2.48 -15.97 -6.15
CA THR A 48 1.57 -15.37 -5.17
C THR A 48 0.36 -14.75 -5.86
N TYR A 49 0.56 -14.06 -6.99
CA TYR A 49 -0.56 -13.49 -7.76
C TYR A 49 -1.47 -14.58 -8.29
N GLU A 50 -0.90 -15.63 -8.90
CA GLU A 50 -1.69 -16.78 -9.39
C GLU A 50 -2.46 -17.44 -8.24
N TYR A 51 -1.80 -17.65 -7.12
CA TYR A 51 -2.41 -18.25 -5.93
C TYR A 51 -3.60 -17.43 -5.43
N VAL A 52 -3.40 -16.12 -5.20
CA VAL A 52 -4.46 -15.23 -4.69
C VAL A 52 -5.63 -15.13 -5.67
N GLU A 53 -5.35 -15.15 -6.98
CA GLU A 53 -6.40 -15.12 -7.99
C GLU A 53 -7.27 -16.37 -7.94
N ARG A 54 -6.68 -17.56 -7.75
CA ARG A 54 -7.34 -18.86 -7.92
C ARG A 54 -7.80 -19.51 -6.63
N ILE A 55 -7.32 -19.10 -5.45
CA ILE A 55 -7.60 -19.81 -4.20
C ILE A 55 -9.09 -19.88 -3.85
N HIS A 56 -9.88 -18.89 -4.29
CA HIS A 56 -11.33 -18.87 -4.12
C HIS A 56 -12.02 -20.07 -4.80
N GLU A 57 -11.50 -20.56 -5.94
CA GLU A 57 -12.02 -21.74 -6.66
C GLU A 57 -11.87 -23.03 -5.84
N LYS A 58 -10.85 -23.10 -4.98
CA LYS A 58 -10.55 -24.29 -4.17
C LYS A 58 -11.29 -24.29 -2.83
N ILE A 59 -11.41 -23.11 -2.21
CA ILE A 59 -11.95 -22.98 -0.84
C ILE A 59 -13.45 -22.59 -0.86
N GLY A 60 -13.94 -22.00 -1.95
CA GLY A 60 -15.34 -21.55 -2.07
C GLY A 60 -15.63 -20.22 -1.38
N GLY A 61 -14.60 -19.43 -1.06
CA GLY A 61 -14.75 -18.08 -0.53
C GLY A 61 -14.87 -17.00 -1.62
N PRO A 62 -14.89 -15.71 -1.25
CA PRO A 62 -14.97 -14.61 -2.20
C PRO A 62 -13.65 -14.44 -2.96
N LYS A 63 -13.71 -14.07 -4.25
CA LYS A 63 -12.53 -13.66 -5.02
C LYS A 63 -11.88 -12.44 -4.37
N ALA A 64 -10.54 -12.44 -4.27
CA ALA A 64 -9.81 -11.36 -3.62
C ALA A 64 -9.88 -10.05 -4.42
N GLU A 65 -10.22 -8.96 -3.72
CA GLU A 65 -10.09 -7.60 -4.25
C GLU A 65 -8.64 -7.15 -4.14
N ILE A 66 -8.04 -6.76 -5.26
CA ILE A 66 -6.65 -6.30 -5.29
C ILE A 66 -6.62 -4.79 -5.11
N VAL A 67 -5.89 -4.33 -4.10
CA VAL A 67 -5.59 -2.91 -3.87
C VAL A 67 -4.10 -2.66 -4.09
N LYS A 68 -3.79 -1.51 -4.70
CA LYS A 68 -2.41 -1.13 -5.02
C LYS A 68 -2.19 0.35 -4.70
N ALA A 69 -1.10 0.68 -4.01
CA ALA A 69 -0.77 2.07 -3.73
C ALA A 69 -0.34 2.80 -5.01
N ASP A 70 -0.67 4.08 -5.12
CA ASP A 70 -0.17 4.98 -6.16
C ASP A 70 0.54 6.17 -5.51
N PHE A 71 1.83 6.30 -5.80
CA PHE A 71 2.69 7.34 -5.25
C PHE A 71 3.07 8.42 -6.28
N SER A 72 2.49 8.39 -7.49
CA SER A 72 2.87 9.27 -8.60
C SER A 72 2.85 10.76 -8.21
N LYS A 73 1.79 11.20 -7.50
CA LYS A 73 1.66 12.58 -7.01
C LYS A 73 2.72 12.95 -5.96
N ARG A 74 3.08 12.00 -5.08
CA ARG A 74 4.10 12.22 -4.05
C ARG A 74 5.49 12.29 -4.66
N ILE A 75 5.77 11.46 -5.67
CA ILE A 75 7.02 11.51 -6.43
C ILE A 75 7.13 12.86 -7.13
N GLU A 76 6.09 13.33 -7.82
CA GLU A 76 6.11 14.62 -8.51
C GLU A 76 6.40 15.79 -7.53
N LYS A 77 5.75 15.77 -6.36
CA LYS A 77 6.04 16.76 -5.31
C LYS A 77 7.49 16.69 -4.82
N LYS A 78 8.04 15.48 -4.66
CA LYS A 78 9.44 15.30 -4.25
C LYS A 78 10.41 15.75 -5.34
N ARG A 79 10.12 15.50 -6.62
CA ARG A 79 10.89 16.00 -7.76
C ARG A 79 11.00 17.52 -7.74
N ARG A 80 9.88 18.22 -7.55
CA ARG A 80 9.89 19.68 -7.39
C ARG A 80 10.78 20.14 -6.24
N THR A 81 10.69 19.46 -5.10
CA THR A 81 11.53 19.78 -3.93
C THR A 81 13.01 19.56 -4.22
N VAL A 82 13.37 18.47 -4.91
CA VAL A 82 14.75 18.19 -5.32
C VAL A 82 15.26 19.22 -6.33
N LYS A 83 14.42 19.67 -7.25
CA LYS A 83 14.80 20.70 -8.23
C LYS A 83 15.00 22.07 -7.57
N GLU A 84 14.02 22.52 -6.78
CA GLU A 84 13.98 23.87 -6.23
C GLU A 84 14.91 24.00 -5.01
N LYS A 85 14.76 23.12 -4.01
CA LYS A 85 15.43 23.30 -2.71
C LYS A 85 16.86 22.79 -2.66
N TRP A 86 17.20 21.72 -3.38
CA TRP A 86 18.56 21.18 -3.29
C TRP A 86 19.59 22.11 -3.95
N GLU A 87 19.17 22.85 -4.98
CA GLU A 87 19.98 23.91 -5.58
C GLU A 87 20.21 25.04 -4.56
N GLU A 88 19.16 25.47 -3.84
CA GLU A 88 19.27 26.44 -2.74
C GLU A 88 20.19 25.96 -1.60
N ASP A 89 20.13 24.67 -1.27
CA ASP A 89 20.97 24.03 -0.24
C ASP A 89 22.44 23.81 -0.70
N GLY A 90 22.81 24.22 -1.92
CA GLY A 90 24.16 24.13 -2.45
C GLY A 90 24.58 22.75 -2.95
N VAL A 91 23.63 21.86 -3.24
CA VAL A 91 23.92 20.55 -3.83
C VAL A 91 24.40 20.74 -5.29
N PRO A 92 25.49 20.09 -5.72
CA PRO A 92 25.99 20.24 -7.09
C PRO A 92 24.93 19.88 -8.14
N THR A 93 24.79 20.71 -9.18
CA THR A 93 23.80 20.54 -10.27
C THR A 93 23.84 19.13 -10.87
N ALA A 94 25.03 18.59 -11.11
CA ALA A 94 25.20 17.24 -11.64
C ALA A 94 24.59 16.15 -10.72
N MET A 95 24.53 16.36 -9.41
CA MET A 95 23.87 15.44 -8.48
C MET A 95 22.34 15.60 -8.51
N VAL A 96 21.84 16.84 -8.60
CA VAL A 96 20.41 17.14 -8.75
C VAL A 96 19.87 16.50 -10.03
N GLU A 97 20.55 16.68 -11.16
CA GLU A 97 20.18 16.09 -12.44
C GLU A 97 20.11 14.56 -12.39
N ARG A 98 21.15 13.91 -11.83
CA ARG A 98 21.15 12.44 -11.63
C ARG A 98 19.97 11.97 -10.77
N ALA A 99 19.66 12.69 -9.69
CA ALA A 99 18.53 12.34 -8.84
C ALA A 99 17.20 12.47 -9.60
N LEU A 100 17.03 13.54 -10.40
CA LEU A 100 15.84 13.77 -11.21
C LEU A 100 15.69 12.77 -12.37
N GLN A 101 16.76 12.14 -12.86
CA GLN A 101 16.66 11.08 -13.86
C GLN A 101 15.99 9.81 -13.30
N VAL A 102 16.26 9.48 -12.03
CA VAL A 102 15.78 8.25 -11.40
C VAL A 102 14.46 8.45 -10.65
N LEU A 103 14.23 9.63 -10.06
CA LEU A 103 13.07 9.91 -9.21
C LEU A 103 11.77 10.08 -10.02
N ARG A 104 11.31 9.05 -10.71
CA ARG A 104 10.08 9.01 -11.51
C ARG A 104 9.22 7.81 -11.10
N PRO A 105 7.89 7.85 -11.26
CA PRO A 105 7.04 6.70 -10.95
C PRO A 105 7.48 5.47 -11.73
N THR A 106 7.72 4.36 -11.03
CA THR A 106 8.24 3.11 -11.64
C THR A 106 7.14 2.12 -12.00
N GLY A 107 5.92 2.32 -11.47
CA GLY A 107 4.85 1.33 -11.51
C GLY A 107 4.98 0.24 -10.44
N ASN A 108 6.09 0.22 -9.69
CA ASN A 108 6.29 -0.63 -8.54
C ASN A 108 6.16 0.21 -7.25
N PRO A 109 5.04 0.11 -6.51
CA PRO A 109 4.82 0.94 -5.34
C PRO A 109 5.84 0.72 -4.23
N PHE A 110 6.42 -0.48 -4.09
CA PHE A 110 7.52 -0.71 -3.14
C PHE A 110 8.76 0.12 -3.47
N LEU A 111 9.18 0.13 -4.75
CA LEU A 111 10.34 0.91 -5.19
C LEU A 111 10.06 2.42 -5.11
N ASP A 112 8.87 2.85 -5.54
CA ASP A 112 8.43 4.24 -5.44
C ASP A 112 8.47 4.74 -4.00
N LEU A 113 8.00 3.92 -3.05
CA LEU A 113 8.04 4.24 -1.64
C LEU A 113 9.47 4.28 -1.09
N ALA A 114 10.36 3.40 -1.53
CA ALA A 114 11.78 3.43 -1.13
C ALA A 114 12.47 4.71 -1.63
N MET A 115 12.21 5.12 -2.88
CA MET A 115 12.72 6.39 -3.43
C MET A 115 12.18 7.61 -2.67
N LEU A 116 10.90 7.59 -2.30
CA LEU A 116 10.29 8.65 -1.48
C LEU A 116 10.92 8.76 -0.09
N ASN A 117 11.30 7.64 0.51
CA ASN A 117 11.95 7.62 1.83
C ASN A 117 13.48 7.76 1.78
N GLY A 118 14.08 7.63 0.59
CA GLY A 118 15.53 7.64 0.39
C GLY A 118 16.24 6.41 0.97
N ARG A 119 15.49 5.33 1.26
CA ARG A 119 16.00 4.06 1.79
C ARG A 119 14.95 2.96 1.67
N PHE A 120 15.42 1.71 1.72
CA PHE A 120 14.54 0.55 1.89
C PHE A 120 13.99 0.46 3.33
N PRO A 121 12.84 -0.19 3.52
CA PRO A 121 12.28 -0.41 4.85
C PRO A 121 13.24 -1.23 5.73
N SER A 122 13.19 -0.98 7.03
CA SER A 122 13.95 -1.72 8.03
C SER A 122 13.03 -2.22 9.14
N THR A 123 13.52 -3.12 9.97
CA THR A 123 12.77 -3.68 11.11
C THR A 123 12.25 -2.60 12.06
N MET A 124 13.00 -1.50 12.23
CA MET A 124 12.69 -0.37 13.10
C MET A 124 11.71 0.64 12.48
N THR A 125 11.57 0.67 11.16
CA THR A 125 10.68 1.60 10.47
C THR A 125 9.87 0.89 9.40
N ARG A 126 8.66 0.48 9.78
CA ARG A 126 7.74 -0.36 8.99
C ARG A 126 6.80 0.48 8.12
N PHE A 127 7.30 1.54 7.50
CA PHE A 127 6.49 2.42 6.65
C PHE A 127 5.85 1.66 5.47
N CYS A 128 6.47 0.56 5.02
CA CYS A 128 5.89 -0.30 3.98
C CYS A 128 4.57 -0.96 4.41
N THR A 129 4.43 -1.37 5.67
CA THR A 129 3.17 -1.96 6.17
C THR A 129 2.06 -0.91 6.15
N GLU A 130 2.35 0.29 6.62
CA GLU A 130 1.37 1.38 6.65
C GLU A 130 0.98 1.78 5.22
N GLU A 131 1.95 2.10 4.37
CA GLU A 131 1.72 2.75 3.08
C GLU A 131 1.33 1.76 1.97
N LEU A 132 1.76 0.50 2.05
CA LEU A 132 1.45 -0.51 1.03
C LEU A 132 0.31 -1.45 1.42
N LYS A 133 -0.06 -1.52 2.71
CA LYS A 133 -1.14 -2.41 3.18
C LYS A 133 -2.27 -1.65 3.84
N VAL A 134 -2.00 -0.90 4.90
CA VAL A 134 -3.06 -0.21 5.67
C VAL A 134 -3.73 0.90 4.86
N MET A 135 -2.93 1.78 4.25
CA MET A 135 -3.44 2.94 3.52
C MET A 135 -4.22 2.56 2.25
N PRO A 136 -3.74 1.64 1.39
CA PRO A 136 -4.52 1.23 0.22
C PRO A 136 -5.86 0.61 0.59
N ILE A 137 -5.91 -0.26 1.61
CA ILE A 137 -7.18 -0.80 2.14
C ILE A 137 -8.08 0.34 2.61
N THR A 138 -7.53 1.23 3.44
CA THR A 138 -8.31 2.30 4.06
C THR A 138 -8.91 3.22 2.99
N LEU A 139 -8.10 3.70 2.05
CA LEU A 139 -8.53 4.67 1.05
C LEU A 139 -9.42 4.04 -0.03
N GLN A 140 -9.09 2.81 -0.47
CA GLN A 140 -9.73 2.21 -1.65
C GLN A 140 -10.89 1.28 -1.31
N VAL A 141 -10.93 0.72 -0.10
CA VAL A 141 -11.95 -0.28 0.29
C VAL A 141 -12.89 0.29 1.34
N ILE A 142 -12.34 0.87 2.40
CA ILE A 142 -13.12 1.37 3.53
C ILE A 142 -13.73 2.74 3.19
N GLN A 143 -12.89 3.69 2.78
CA GLN A 143 -13.30 5.07 2.52
C GLN A 143 -13.98 5.27 1.17
N LYS A 144 -13.80 4.40 0.16
CA LYS A 144 -14.59 4.48 -1.09
C LYS A 144 -16.11 4.45 -0.85
N ARG A 145 -16.57 3.93 0.30
CA ARG A 145 -17.99 3.89 0.70
C ARG A 145 -18.39 4.97 1.71
N GLY A 146 -17.46 5.71 2.30
CA GLY A 146 -17.72 6.79 3.24
C GLY A 146 -17.43 8.15 2.61
N LYS A 147 -18.14 9.22 3.01
CA LYS A 147 -17.82 10.58 2.55
C LYS A 147 -16.31 10.84 2.66
N PRO A 148 -15.68 11.46 1.65
CA PRO A 148 -14.24 11.70 1.67
C PRO A 148 -13.86 12.48 2.94
N LEU A 149 -12.93 11.95 3.72
CA LEU A 149 -12.32 12.70 4.82
C LEU A 149 -11.47 13.83 4.21
N PRO A 150 -11.54 15.05 4.76
CA PRO A 150 -10.64 16.12 4.35
C PRO A 150 -9.21 15.64 4.59
N SER A 151 -8.35 15.85 3.59
CA SER A 151 -6.95 15.45 3.56
C SER A 151 -6.23 15.86 4.85
N ARG A 152 -6.15 14.95 5.83
CA ARG A 152 -5.21 15.11 6.94
C ARG A 152 -3.84 14.77 6.37
N GLY A 153 -3.09 15.82 6.03
CA GLY A 153 -1.67 15.69 5.78
C GLY A 153 -1.04 14.97 6.96
N VAL A 154 -0.51 13.79 6.72
CA VAL A 154 0.41 13.12 7.65
C VAL A 154 1.61 14.07 7.78
N LYS A 155 1.63 14.86 8.85
CA LYS A 155 2.83 15.61 9.21
C LYS A 155 3.88 14.57 9.57
N SER A 156 4.99 14.57 8.85
CA SER A 156 6.18 13.82 9.25
C SER A 156 6.51 14.18 10.70
N ALA A 157 6.53 13.20 11.59
CA ALA A 157 7.09 13.38 12.92
C ALA A 157 8.53 13.89 12.80
N PRO A 158 8.97 14.84 13.66
CA PRO A 158 10.33 15.37 13.59
C PRO A 158 11.34 14.23 13.76
N ARG A 159 12.34 14.17 12.87
CA ARG A 159 13.52 13.35 13.07
C ARG A 159 14.20 13.84 14.35
N ALA A 160 14.28 12.97 15.36
CA ALA A 160 15.19 13.18 16.48
C ALA A 160 16.62 13.26 15.90
N ALA A 161 17.24 14.43 16.06
CA ALA A 161 18.64 14.64 15.75
C ALA A 161 19.49 13.68 16.59
N ARG A 162 20.48 13.06 15.95
CA ARG A 162 21.67 12.51 16.60
C ARG A 162 22.84 13.35 16.16
#